data_AF-A0A932HT73-F1
#
_entry.id   AF-A0A932HT73-F1
#
_cell.length_a   1.000
_cell.length_b   1.000
_cell.length_c   1.000
_cell.angle_alpha   90.00
_cell.angle_beta   90.00
_cell.angle_gamma   90.00
#
_symmetry.space_group_name_H-M   'P 1'
#
loop_
_entity.id
_entity.type
_entity.pdbx_description
1 polymer ?
#
loop_
_entity_poly.entity_id
_entity_poly.type
_entity_poly.pdbx_seq_one_letter_code
_entity_poly.pdbx_strand_id
1 'polypeptide(L)'
;MEHTAHEERLRGACREFVTGKGAVRTKLDLMVDGRDLSGLFCEVLRESGFTETTVANVKVLAGERVPAFFLDGSVAYFGWVFWEKFTEHRMRKLWGSVVRNAKGDWSIQIPEGKRLMIYADSSSKIEMDMEKPE
;
A
#
# COMPACT_ATOMS: atom_id res chain seq x y z
N MET A 1 13.22 4.08 31.28
CA MET A 1 12.25 2.98 31.07
C MET A 1 10.97 3.43 30.36
N GLU A 2 10.55 4.69 30.43
CA GLU A 2 9.31 5.18 29.77
C GLU A 2 9.44 5.37 28.25
N HIS A 3 10.62 5.79 27.76
CA HIS A 3 10.86 5.97 26.31
C HIS A 3 10.62 4.70 25.50
N THR A 4 10.99 3.54 26.03
CA THR A 4 10.81 2.24 25.36
C THR A 4 9.34 1.80 25.31
N ALA A 5 8.56 2.09 26.35
CA ALA A 5 7.14 1.73 26.38
C ALA A 5 6.31 2.58 25.41
N HIS A 6 6.65 3.85 25.22
CA HIS A 6 5.98 4.72 24.25
C HIS A 6 6.33 4.31 22.81
N GLU A 7 7.59 4.00 22.52
CA GLU A 7 8.00 3.53 21.19
C GLU A 7 7.36 2.19 20.81
N GLU A 8 7.24 1.26 21.75
CA GLU A 8 6.57 -0.03 21.50
C GLU A 8 5.07 0.16 21.20
N ARG A 9 4.41 1.15 21.83
CA ARG A 9 3.01 1.48 21.49
C ARG A 9 2.89 2.03 20.07
N LEU A 10 3.79 2.93 19.66
CA LEU A 10 3.79 3.46 18.29
C LEU A 10 4.07 2.37 17.25
N ARG A 11 5.01 1.47 17.55
CA ARG A 11 5.30 0.28 16.72
C ARG A 11 4.07 -0.62 16.63
N GLY A 12 3.38 -0.87 17.75
CA GLY A 12 2.12 -1.61 17.81
C GLY A 12 1.04 -1.01 16.92
N ALA A 13 0.81 0.30 17.01
CA ALA A 13 -0.15 1.01 16.18
C ALA A 13 0.20 0.93 14.68
N CYS A 14 1.48 1.07 14.31
CA CYS A 14 1.93 0.88 12.93
C CYS A 14 1.63 -0.54 12.44
N ARG A 15 1.87 -1.56 13.28
CA ARG A 15 1.64 -2.97 12.94
C ARG A 15 0.16 -3.29 12.76
N GLU A 16 -0.71 -2.75 13.62
CA GLU A 16 -2.16 -2.85 13.46
C GLU A 16 -2.62 -2.25 12.14
N PHE A 17 -2.13 -1.05 11.79
CA PHE A 17 -2.43 -0.43 10.50
C PHE A 17 -1.91 -1.26 9.31
N VAL A 18 -0.65 -1.72 9.33
CA VAL A 18 -0.06 -2.52 8.24
C VAL A 18 -0.85 -3.81 8.00
N THR A 19 -1.20 -4.51 9.08
CA THR A 19 -1.94 -5.78 9.01
C THR A 19 -3.44 -5.60 8.75
N GLY A 20 -3.97 -4.38 8.89
CA GLY A 20 -5.41 -4.11 8.78
C GLY A 20 -6.22 -4.71 9.93
N LYS A 21 -5.56 -5.07 11.04
CA LYS A 21 -6.25 -5.52 12.26
C LYS A 21 -6.76 -4.28 13.00
N GLY A 22 -8.07 -4.18 13.18
CA GLY A 22 -8.71 -3.13 13.97
C GLY A 22 -8.94 -1.79 13.25
N ALA A 23 -8.44 -1.60 12.03
CA ALA A 23 -8.65 -0.37 11.25
C ALA A 23 -8.75 -0.61 9.75
N VAL A 24 -9.56 0.21 9.06
CA VAL A 24 -9.60 0.22 7.59
C VAL A 24 -8.32 0.86 7.07
N ARG A 25 -7.50 0.06 6.37
CA ARG A 25 -6.28 0.54 5.73
C ARG A 25 -6.65 1.54 4.64
N THR A 26 -6.25 2.80 4.82
CA THR A 26 -6.48 3.87 3.85
C THR A 26 -5.20 4.69 3.65
N LYS A 27 -4.98 5.68 4.49
CA LYS A 27 -3.71 6.41 4.61
C LYS A 27 -3.40 6.65 6.08
N LEU A 28 -2.12 6.77 6.41
CA LEU A 28 -1.63 7.08 7.74
C LEU A 28 -0.69 8.28 7.66
N ASP A 29 -0.98 9.31 8.45
CA ASP A 29 -0.01 10.38 8.70
C ASP A 29 1.04 9.85 9.68
N LEU A 30 2.31 10.01 9.32
CA LEU A 30 3.47 9.52 10.04
C LEU A 30 4.12 10.63 10.87
N MET A 31 3.61 11.86 10.81
CA MET A 31 3.98 12.93 11.75
C MET A 31 3.11 12.84 12.99
N VAL A 32 3.71 12.48 14.13
CA VAL A 32 3.03 12.43 15.42
C VAL A 32 3.79 13.32 16.40
N ASP A 33 3.11 14.33 16.93
CA ASP A 33 3.68 15.29 17.89
C ASP A 33 5.02 15.91 17.41
N GLY A 34 5.13 16.17 16.10
CA GLY A 34 6.34 16.72 15.47
C GLY A 34 7.45 15.71 15.20
N ARG A 35 7.26 14.43 15.51
CA ARG A 35 8.20 13.34 15.20
C ARG A 35 7.79 12.63 13.90
N ASP A 36 8.75 12.46 12.99
CA ASP A 36 8.58 11.63 11.79
C ASP A 36 8.76 10.14 12.12
N LEU A 37 7.72 9.35 11.87
CA LEU A 37 7.70 7.90 12.09
C LEU A 37 7.96 7.10 10.82
N SER A 38 8.30 7.72 9.69
CA SER A 38 8.49 7.02 8.41
C SER A 38 9.52 5.90 8.47
N GLY A 39 10.64 6.12 9.17
CA GLY A 39 11.66 5.07 9.38
C GLY A 39 11.10 3.86 10.13
N LEU A 40 10.42 4.10 11.25
CA LEU A 40 9.76 3.05 12.05
C LEU A 40 8.71 2.31 11.24
N PHE A 41 7.91 3.03 10.44
CA PHE A 41 6.89 2.44 9.60
C PHE A 41 7.48 1.49 8.55
N CYS A 42 8.58 1.90 7.90
CA CYS A 42 9.30 1.05 6.94
C CYS A 42 9.89 -0.21 7.59
N GLU A 43 10.39 -0.12 8.84
CA GLU A 43 10.81 -1.31 9.59
C GLU A 43 9.64 -2.26 9.83
N VAL A 44 8.51 -1.74 10.32
CA VAL A 44 7.31 -2.55 10.59
C VAL A 44 6.76 -3.19 9.30
N LEU A 45 6.83 -2.51 8.16
CA LEU A 45 6.48 -3.09 6.86
C LEU A 45 7.35 -4.31 6.55
N ARG A 46 8.67 -4.19 6.68
CA ARG A 46 9.60 -5.30 6.42
C ARG A 46 9.39 -6.46 7.38
N GLU A 47 9.20 -6.18 8.68
CA GLU A 47 8.84 -7.18 9.69
C GLU A 47 7.52 -7.89 9.36
N SER A 48 6.58 -7.19 8.72
CA SER A 48 5.28 -7.71 8.33
C SER A 48 5.27 -8.42 6.96
N GLY A 49 6.44 -8.64 6.35
CA GLY A 49 6.58 -9.36 5.08
C GLY A 49 6.46 -8.49 3.82
N PHE A 50 6.36 -7.16 3.96
CA PHE A 50 6.37 -6.27 2.80
C PHE A 50 7.81 -6.00 2.35
N THR A 51 8.05 -6.14 1.05
CA THR A 51 9.36 -5.91 0.46
C THR A 51 9.35 -4.63 -0.37
N GLU A 52 10.42 -3.85 -0.21
CA GLU A 52 10.66 -2.65 -1.00
C GLU A 52 10.91 -3.00 -2.48
N THR A 53 10.13 -2.41 -3.38
CA THR A 53 10.11 -2.78 -4.80
C THR A 53 9.48 -1.67 -5.66
N THR A 54 9.29 -1.92 -6.95
CA THR A 54 8.52 -1.07 -7.86
C THR A 54 7.30 -1.81 -8.39
N VAL A 55 6.33 -1.07 -8.92
CA VAL A 55 5.14 -1.65 -9.57
C VAL A 55 5.52 -2.66 -10.66
N ALA A 56 6.55 -2.36 -11.46
CA ALA A 56 7.03 -3.26 -12.51
C ALA A 56 7.44 -4.64 -11.94
N ASN A 57 8.09 -4.67 -10.79
CA ASN A 57 8.70 -5.88 -10.22
C ASN A 57 7.73 -6.75 -9.40
N VAL A 58 6.55 -6.26 -9.03
CA VAL A 58 5.57 -7.04 -8.26
C VAL A 58 4.94 -8.14 -9.12
N LYS A 59 5.05 -9.40 -8.73
CA LYS A 59 4.42 -10.50 -9.47
C LYS A 59 2.93 -10.57 -9.15
N VAL A 60 2.09 -10.17 -10.09
CA VAL A 60 0.62 -10.23 -10.00
C VAL A 60 0.03 -10.55 -11.37
N LEU A 61 -0.94 -11.45 -11.41
CA LEU A 61 -1.65 -11.84 -12.62
C LEU A 61 -2.91 -10.98 -12.83
N ALA A 62 -3.48 -11.02 -14.03
CA ALA A 62 -4.78 -10.41 -14.27
C ALA A 62 -5.85 -11.13 -13.45
N GLY A 63 -6.71 -10.37 -12.77
CA GLY A 63 -7.65 -10.91 -11.79
C GLY A 63 -7.08 -11.16 -10.40
N GLU A 64 -5.85 -10.73 -10.14
CA GLU A 64 -5.28 -10.70 -8.81
C GLU A 64 -4.98 -9.27 -8.39
N ARG A 65 -4.91 -9.06 -7.07
CA ARG A 65 -4.28 -7.89 -6.46
C ARG A 65 -3.32 -8.26 -5.35
N VAL A 66 -2.27 -7.46 -5.23
CA VAL A 66 -1.24 -7.55 -4.20
C VAL A 66 -1.33 -6.31 -3.30
N PRO A 67 -1.46 -6.45 -1.97
CA PRO A 67 -1.48 -5.32 -1.06
C PRO A 67 -0.11 -4.62 -1.06
N ALA A 68 -0.13 -3.29 -1.10
CA ALA A 68 1.10 -2.51 -1.09
C ALA A 68 0.91 -1.10 -0.52
N PHE A 69 1.99 -0.56 0.02
CA PHE A 69 2.07 0.81 0.52
C PHE A 69 2.97 1.68 -0.36
N PHE A 70 2.54 2.91 -0.59
CA PHE A 70 3.35 3.98 -1.16
C PHE A 70 3.54 5.07 -0.10
N LEU A 71 4.79 5.47 0.14
CA LEU A 71 5.10 6.58 1.04
C LEU A 71 5.34 7.84 0.20
N ASP A 72 4.59 8.89 0.51
CA ASP A 72 4.73 10.22 -0.09
C ASP A 72 4.99 11.24 1.03
N GLY A 73 6.27 11.58 1.21
CA GLY A 73 6.72 12.33 2.39
C GLY A 73 6.36 11.59 3.68
N SER A 74 5.65 12.28 4.57
CA SER A 74 5.22 11.74 5.87
C SER A 74 3.86 11.05 5.82
N VAL A 75 3.36 10.63 4.65
CA VAL A 75 2.07 9.93 4.55
C VAL A 75 2.26 8.58 3.88
N ALA A 76 1.84 7.52 4.56
CA ALA A 76 1.75 6.17 4.00
C ALA A 76 0.36 5.94 3.42
N TYR A 77 0.28 5.68 2.12
CA TYR A 77 -0.95 5.32 1.43
C TYR A 77 -1.02 3.81 1.24
N PHE A 78 -2.13 3.20 1.64
CA PHE A 78 -2.45 1.83 1.29
C PHE A 78 -3.09 1.77 -0.09
N GLY A 79 -2.75 0.72 -0.84
CA GLY A 79 -3.28 0.46 -2.16
C GLY A 79 -3.03 -0.97 -2.60
N TRP A 80 -3.28 -1.19 -3.88
CA TRP A 80 -3.17 -2.49 -4.51
C TRP A 80 -2.33 -2.39 -5.76
N VAL A 81 -1.44 -3.36 -5.98
CA VAL A 81 -0.86 -3.61 -7.31
C VAL A 81 -1.73 -4.63 -8.02
N PHE A 82 -2.20 -4.29 -9.22
CA PHE A 82 -3.11 -5.13 -9.99
C PHE A 82 -3.04 -4.77 -11.48
N TRP A 83 -3.67 -5.59 -12.32
CA TRP A 83 -3.92 -5.27 -13.72
C TRP A 83 -5.31 -4.67 -13.89
N GLU A 84 -5.38 -3.44 -14.40
CA GLU A 84 -6.62 -2.81 -14.81
C GLU A 84 -6.91 -3.16 -16.27
N LYS A 85 -8.13 -3.62 -16.54
CA LYS A 85 -8.63 -3.92 -17.88
C LYS A 85 -9.42 -2.73 -18.41
N PHE A 86 -9.02 -2.19 -19.56
CA PHE A 86 -9.77 -1.16 -20.28
C PHE A 86 -10.65 -1.75 -21.36
N THR A 87 -10.12 -2.72 -22.08
CA THR A 87 -10.81 -3.47 -23.14
C THR A 87 -10.36 -4.92 -23.10
N GLU A 88 -10.95 -5.79 -23.92
CA GLU A 88 -10.55 -7.21 -24.01
C GLU A 88 -9.06 -7.42 -24.32
N HIS A 89 -8.46 -6.52 -25.09
CA HIS A 89 -7.07 -6.63 -25.52
C HIS A 89 -6.12 -5.62 -24.86
N ARG A 90 -6.64 -4.72 -24.02
CA ARG A 90 -5.85 -3.65 -23.41
C ARG A 90 -5.96 -3.68 -21.90
N MET A 91 -4.84 -4.03 -21.27
CA MET A 91 -4.66 -3.97 -19.82
C MET A 91 -3.43 -3.12 -19.49
N ARG A 92 -3.41 -2.56 -18.28
CA ARG A 92 -2.20 -1.95 -17.71
C ARG A 92 -2.00 -2.42 -16.28
N LYS A 93 -0.76 -2.58 -15.88
CA LYS A 93 -0.41 -2.79 -14.48
C LYS A 93 -0.17 -1.45 -13.80
N LEU A 94 -0.74 -1.30 -12.60
CA LEU A 94 -0.50 -0.14 -11.76
C LEU A 94 -0.56 -0.51 -10.29
N TRP A 95 -0.06 0.40 -9.45
CA TRP A 95 -0.51 0.53 -8.07
C TRP A 95 -1.57 1.63 -7.97
N GLY A 96 -2.68 1.37 -7.29
CA GLY A 96 -3.74 2.34 -7.04
C GLY A 96 -4.08 2.44 -5.55
N SER A 97 -4.11 3.66 -5.02
CA SER A 97 -4.48 3.92 -3.62
C SER A 97 -5.93 3.53 -3.35
N VAL A 98 -6.26 2.95 -2.20
CA VAL A 98 -7.68 2.73 -1.87
C VAL A 98 -8.47 4.03 -1.66
N VAL A 99 -7.78 5.11 -1.30
CA VAL A 99 -8.37 6.45 -1.18
C VAL A 99 -8.74 6.96 -2.58
N ARG A 100 -9.95 7.49 -2.71
CA ARG A 100 -10.46 8.11 -3.94
C ARG A 100 -10.38 9.64 -3.87
N ASN A 101 -10.23 10.29 -5.02
CA ASN A 101 -10.36 11.75 -5.13
C ASN A 101 -11.85 12.16 -5.24
N ALA A 102 -12.12 13.46 -5.35
CA ALA A 102 -13.48 14.00 -5.45
C ALA A 102 -14.29 13.52 -6.68
N LYS A 103 -13.62 12.95 -7.68
CA LYS A 103 -14.25 12.39 -8.90
C LYS A 103 -14.49 10.88 -8.80
N GLY A 104 -14.08 10.24 -7.71
CA GLY A 104 -14.17 8.78 -7.55
C GLY A 104 -12.98 8.01 -8.13
N ASP A 105 -12.00 8.68 -8.74
CA ASP A 105 -10.77 8.04 -9.23
C ASP A 105 -9.80 7.75 -8.09
N TRP A 106 -8.79 6.91 -8.31
CA TRP A 106 -7.71 6.74 -7.34
C TRP A 106 -7.05 8.09 -7.01
N SER A 107 -6.87 8.38 -5.72
CA SER A 107 -6.17 9.59 -5.29
C SER A 107 -4.73 9.60 -5.78
N ILE A 108 -4.08 8.43 -5.79
CA ILE A 108 -2.74 8.22 -6.33
C ILE A 108 -2.76 6.95 -7.19
N GLN A 109 -2.19 7.05 -8.39
CA GLN A 109 -1.91 5.93 -9.27
C GLN A 109 -0.45 5.94 -9.71
N ILE A 110 0.20 4.80 -9.64
CA ILE A 110 1.60 4.61 -10.06
C ILE A 110 1.60 3.55 -11.16
N PRO A 111 1.75 3.93 -12.43
CA PRO A 111 1.86 2.97 -13.53
C PRO A 111 3.20 2.23 -13.48
N GLU A 112 3.26 1.03 -14.06
CA GLU A 112 4.47 0.19 -14.07
C GLU A 112 5.73 0.88 -14.61
N GLY A 113 5.57 1.83 -15.54
CA GLY A 113 6.69 2.55 -16.15
C GLY A 113 7.36 3.56 -15.20
N LYS A 114 6.75 3.91 -14.06
CA LYS A 114 7.35 4.81 -13.07
C LYS A 114 8.24 4.03 -12.10
N ARG A 115 9.46 4.52 -11.89
CA ARG A 115 10.43 3.98 -10.91
C ARG A 115 10.22 4.55 -9.51
N LEU A 116 8.97 4.56 -9.03
CA LEU A 116 8.65 4.92 -7.65
C LEU A 116 8.68 3.68 -6.76
N MET A 117 9.24 3.83 -5.57
CA MET A 117 9.35 2.75 -4.60
C MET A 117 8.01 2.56 -3.87
N ILE A 118 7.63 1.29 -3.72
CA ILE A 118 6.49 0.84 -2.92
C ILE A 118 6.95 -0.31 -2.02
N TYR A 119 6.19 -0.61 -0.98
CA TYR A 119 6.35 -1.80 -0.15
C TYR A 119 5.21 -2.75 -0.48
N ALA A 120 5.50 -3.91 -1.06
CA ALA A 120 4.48 -4.86 -1.50
C ALA A 120 4.62 -6.21 -0.78
N ASP A 121 3.50 -6.78 -0.35
CA ASP A 121 3.45 -8.14 0.18
C ASP A 121 2.94 -9.08 -0.91
N SER A 122 3.88 -9.58 -1.70
CA SER A 122 3.60 -10.50 -2.81
C SER A 122 3.15 -11.89 -2.36
N SER A 123 3.19 -12.19 -1.06
CA SER A 123 2.71 -13.45 -0.49
C SER A 123 1.21 -13.44 -0.21
N SER A 124 0.64 -12.25 0.03
CA SER A 124 -0.79 -12.05 0.31
C SER A 124 -1.60 -11.66 -0.93
N LYS A 125 -1.51 -12.44 -2.01
CA LYS A 125 -2.34 -12.23 -3.21
C LYS A 125 -3.80 -12.53 -2.91
N ILE A 126 -4.69 -11.72 -3.48
CA ILE A 126 -6.13 -11.86 -3.34
C ILE A 126 -6.73 -11.87 -4.74
N GLU A 127 -7.62 -12.82 -5.01
CA GLU A 127 -8.41 -12.86 -6.25
C GLU A 127 -9.36 -11.66 -6.32
N MET A 128 -9.56 -11.15 -7.52
CA MET A 128 -10.48 -10.07 -7.84
C MET A 128 -11.55 -10.60 -8.79
N ASP A 129 -12.80 -10.26 -8.50
CA ASP A 129 -13.88 -10.44 -9.45
C ASP A 129 -13.61 -9.55 -10.67
N MET A 130 -13.31 -10.20 -11.80
CA MET A 130 -13.06 -9.56 -13.10
C MET A 130 -14.31 -9.59 -13.99
N GLU A 131 -15.51 -9.61 -13.40
CA GLU A 131 -16.76 -9.71 -14.17
C GLU A 131 -17.17 -8.35 -14.77
N LYS A 132 -16.94 -8.31 -16.08
CA LYS A 132 -17.53 -7.57 -17.23
C LYS A 132 -17.93 -6.10 -17.06
N PRO A 133 -17.44 -5.20 -17.94
CA PRO A 133 -18.13 -3.95 -18.19
C PRO A 133 -19.55 -4.27 -18.68
N GLU A 134 -20.55 -3.64 -18.08
CA GLU A 134 -21.88 -3.48 -18.68
C GLU A 134 -21.78 -2.71 -20.02
#